data_AF-A0A0D3FY84-F1
#
_entry.id   AF-A0A0D3FY84-F1
#
_cell.length_a   1.000
_cell.length_b   1.000
_cell.length_c   1.000
_cell.angle_alpha   90.00
_cell.angle_beta   90.00
_cell.angle_gamma   90.00
#
_symmetry.space_group_name_H-M   'P 1'
#
loop_
_entity.id
_entity.type
_entity.pdbx_description
1 polymer ?
#
loop_
_entity_poly.entity_id
_entity_poly.type
_entity_poly.pdbx_seq_one_letter_code
_entity_poly.pdbx_strand_id
1 'polypeptide(L)'
;MTWLSPLARFGRRELLVVESLFRSHRDACLLIASDTMDSDGGGDRLGPFLDRGLRVAAASPDMAYLLNGTPAEAWLGAVQRGDVSPGSIPLGQNLSNLLRLALLYKYGGVYLDADVVVLRPFSDLRNAIGAQAVDASTGDWMRLNNAVMVFDRGHPLLREFIAEFAAKFDGSKWGHNGPYLVSRVAARWRRRRRPEAEADLTVLPPAAFYPVDWNKIGGLFVAPKDRKGERWVKAKVESIKGESFGIHLWNRESRSLEMEEGSVIGRLLSDSCLFCNSSMFAKYE
;
A
#
# COMPACT_ATOMS: atom_id res chain seq x y z
N MET A 1 -7.08 0.33 2.73
CA MET A 1 -6.56 0.19 1.36
C MET A 1 -7.30 1.14 0.43
N THR A 2 -6.75 1.42 -0.74
CA THR A 2 -7.41 2.23 -1.78
C THR A 2 -7.50 1.43 -3.08
N TRP A 3 -8.67 1.43 -3.72
CA TRP A 3 -8.88 0.81 -5.03
C TRP A 3 -9.68 1.73 -5.96
N LEU A 4 -8.99 2.41 -6.87
CA LEU A 4 -9.60 3.35 -7.83
C LEU A 4 -9.64 2.77 -9.25
N SER A 5 -9.55 1.45 -9.38
CA SER A 5 -9.63 0.73 -10.66
C SER A 5 -11.04 0.14 -10.85
N PRO A 6 -11.41 -0.25 -12.09
CA PRO A 6 -12.67 -0.96 -12.33
C PRO A 6 -12.80 -2.20 -11.45
N LEU A 7 -14.03 -2.47 -10.98
CA LEU A 7 -14.35 -3.64 -10.16
C LEU A 7 -13.81 -4.94 -10.79
N ALA A 8 -13.97 -5.10 -12.12
CA ALA A 8 -13.49 -6.27 -12.86
C ALA A 8 -12.02 -6.63 -12.61
N ARG A 9 -11.16 -5.66 -12.27
CA ARG A 9 -9.73 -5.88 -12.01
C ARG A 9 -9.42 -6.31 -10.58
N PHE A 10 -10.38 -6.30 -9.65
CA PHE A 10 -10.15 -6.72 -8.25
C PHE A 10 -10.23 -8.25 -8.14
N GLY A 11 -9.29 -8.94 -8.77
CA GLY A 11 -9.38 -10.38 -9.04
C GLY A 11 -8.84 -11.25 -7.91
N ARG A 12 -8.51 -12.50 -8.25
CA ARG A 12 -7.94 -13.47 -7.31
C ARG A 12 -6.69 -12.97 -6.59
N ARG A 13 -5.81 -12.24 -7.28
CA ARG A 13 -4.59 -11.67 -6.69
C ARG A 13 -4.90 -10.71 -5.54
N GLU A 14 -5.79 -9.76 -5.77
CA GLU A 14 -6.20 -8.77 -4.77
C GLU A 14 -6.93 -9.45 -3.59
N LEU A 15 -7.75 -10.46 -3.86
CA LEU A 15 -8.40 -11.25 -2.81
C LEU A 15 -7.37 -11.99 -1.94
N LEU A 16 -6.34 -12.60 -2.54
CA LEU A 16 -5.25 -13.23 -1.81
C LEU A 16 -4.44 -12.24 -0.97
N VAL A 17 -4.28 -10.99 -1.43
CA VAL A 17 -3.71 -9.90 -0.63
C VAL A 17 -4.57 -9.62 0.60
N VAL A 18 -5.89 -9.54 0.45
CA VAL A 18 -6.82 -9.37 1.58
C VAL A 18 -6.77 -10.57 2.53
N GLU A 19 -6.67 -11.80 2.02
CA GLU A 19 -6.44 -13.01 2.83
C GLU A 19 -5.17 -12.89 3.68
N SER A 20 -4.06 -12.43 3.07
CA SER A 20 -2.79 -12.26 3.78
C SER A 20 -2.87 -11.25 4.94
N LEU A 21 -3.66 -10.19 4.76
CA LEU A 21 -3.94 -9.23 5.83
C LEU A 21 -4.67 -9.92 6.99
N PHE A 22 -5.78 -10.60 6.72
CA PHE A 22 -6.58 -11.23 7.77
C PHE A 22 -5.90 -12.46 8.38
N ARG A 23 -4.95 -13.08 7.68
CA ARG A 23 -4.09 -14.12 8.24
C ARG A 23 -3.23 -13.59 9.38
N SER A 24 -2.65 -12.40 9.20
CA SER A 24 -1.78 -11.76 10.20
C SER A 24 -2.57 -10.90 11.20
N HIS A 25 -3.76 -10.45 10.83
CA HIS A 25 -4.60 -9.55 11.60
C HIS A 25 -6.07 -9.98 11.57
N ARG A 26 -6.40 -11.08 12.25
CA ARG A 26 -7.76 -11.64 12.29
C ARG A 26 -8.81 -10.65 12.79
N ASP A 27 -8.42 -9.82 13.75
CA ASP A 27 -9.30 -8.83 14.37
C ASP A 27 -9.14 -7.42 13.74
N ALA A 28 -8.50 -7.26 12.59
CA ALA A 28 -8.47 -5.95 11.93
C ALA A 28 -9.85 -5.56 11.38
N CYS A 29 -10.06 -4.26 11.18
CA CYS A 29 -11.12 -3.72 10.33
C CYS A 29 -10.49 -3.23 9.03
N LEU A 30 -10.80 -3.88 7.91
CA LEU A 30 -10.33 -3.45 6.61
C LEU A 30 -11.37 -2.54 5.94
N LEU A 31 -11.00 -1.28 5.71
CA LEU A 31 -11.70 -0.38 4.80
C LEU A 31 -10.98 -0.34 3.44
N ILE A 32 -11.71 -0.59 2.37
CA ILE A 32 -11.27 -0.40 0.98
C ILE A 32 -11.96 0.87 0.45
N ALA A 33 -11.21 1.97 0.37
CA ALA A 33 -11.73 3.21 -0.20
C ALA A 33 -11.81 3.08 -1.73
N SER A 34 -13.03 2.96 -2.26
CA SER A 34 -13.29 2.60 -3.65
C SER A 34 -14.75 2.81 -4.05
N ASP A 35 -14.98 3.65 -5.05
CA ASP A 35 -16.31 3.84 -5.64
C ASP A 35 -16.79 2.57 -6.38
N THR A 36 -15.87 1.80 -6.97
CA THR A 36 -16.24 0.63 -7.78
C THR A 36 -16.53 -0.61 -6.93
N MET A 37 -15.90 -0.72 -5.76
CA MET A 37 -16.18 -1.79 -4.79
C MET A 37 -17.33 -1.44 -3.85
N ASP A 38 -17.68 -0.16 -3.69
CA ASP A 38 -18.88 0.28 -2.96
C ASP A 38 -20.15 0.06 -3.83
N SER A 39 -20.42 -1.21 -4.11
CA SER A 39 -21.49 -1.68 -4.98
C SER A 39 -21.87 -3.11 -4.62
N ASP A 40 -23.03 -3.59 -5.09
CA ASP A 40 -23.46 -4.99 -4.89
C ASP A 40 -22.39 -5.98 -5.36
N GLY A 41 -21.78 -5.74 -6.52
CA GLY A 41 -20.73 -6.60 -7.07
C GLY A 41 -19.42 -6.58 -6.25
N GLY A 42 -19.14 -5.49 -5.54
CA GLY A 42 -18.06 -5.45 -4.55
C GLY A 42 -18.45 -6.18 -3.25
N GLY A 43 -19.70 -6.03 -2.81
CA GLY A 43 -20.30 -6.81 -1.73
C GLY A 43 -20.17 -8.32 -1.98
N ASP A 44 -20.50 -8.80 -3.17
CA ASP A 44 -20.37 -10.20 -3.57
C ASP A 44 -18.92 -10.70 -3.49
N ARG A 45 -17.93 -9.86 -3.84
CA ARG A 45 -16.51 -10.22 -3.75
C ARG A 45 -16.02 -10.30 -2.32
N LEU A 46 -16.56 -9.47 -1.43
CA LEU A 46 -16.17 -9.37 -0.03
C LEU A 46 -17.00 -10.29 0.88
N GLY A 47 -18.17 -10.75 0.42
CA GLY A 47 -19.10 -11.65 1.13
C GLY A 47 -18.41 -12.85 1.79
N PRO A 48 -17.54 -13.60 1.09
CA PRO A 48 -16.81 -14.72 1.68
C PRO A 48 -16.00 -14.39 2.94
N PHE A 49 -15.48 -13.16 3.06
CA PHE A 49 -14.78 -12.70 4.26
C PHE A 49 -15.76 -12.40 5.40
N LEU A 50 -16.88 -11.74 5.09
CA LEU A 50 -17.95 -11.43 6.04
C LEU A 50 -18.57 -12.71 6.60
N ASP A 51 -18.81 -13.73 5.76
CA ASP A 51 -19.33 -15.04 6.16
C ASP A 51 -18.41 -15.78 7.14
N ARG A 52 -17.11 -15.46 7.14
CA ARG A 52 -16.11 -15.95 8.09
C ARG A 52 -15.95 -15.06 9.33
N GLY A 53 -16.79 -14.04 9.49
CA GLY A 53 -16.72 -13.08 10.60
C GLY A 53 -15.56 -12.08 10.50
N LEU A 54 -14.91 -11.97 9.34
CA LEU A 54 -13.85 -10.98 9.11
C LEU A 54 -14.46 -9.62 8.79
N ARG A 55 -13.89 -8.55 9.35
CA ARG A 55 -14.45 -7.20 9.23
C ARG A 55 -13.85 -6.48 8.03
N VAL A 56 -14.55 -6.54 6.90
CA VAL A 56 -14.17 -5.83 5.67
C VAL A 56 -15.34 -5.02 5.12
N ALA A 57 -15.06 -3.82 4.64
CA ALA A 57 -16.04 -2.99 3.94
C ALA A 57 -15.36 -2.22 2.81
N ALA A 58 -16.11 -1.97 1.74
CA ALA A 58 -15.76 -0.98 0.73
C ALA A 58 -16.64 0.25 0.93
N ALA A 59 -16.09 1.44 0.65
CA ALA A 59 -16.84 2.69 0.70
C ALA A 59 -16.27 3.71 -0.28
N SER A 60 -17.15 4.44 -0.95
CA SER A 60 -16.82 5.56 -1.83
C SER A 60 -16.16 6.68 -1.02
N PRO A 61 -14.91 7.09 -1.32
CA PRO A 61 -14.25 8.14 -0.55
C PRO A 61 -14.84 9.52 -0.83
N ASP A 62 -15.43 10.14 0.20
CA ASP A 62 -15.78 11.55 0.16
C ASP A 62 -14.53 12.42 0.40
N MET A 63 -13.92 12.87 -0.70
CA MET A 63 -12.73 13.74 -0.66
C MET A 63 -13.00 15.09 0.02
N ALA A 64 -14.20 15.65 -0.07
CA ALA A 64 -14.53 16.92 0.59
C ALA A 64 -14.53 16.73 2.11
N TYR A 65 -15.18 15.67 2.60
CA TYR A 65 -15.18 15.33 4.03
C TYR A 65 -13.79 14.96 4.57
N LEU A 66 -13.02 14.20 3.79
CA LEU A 66 -11.68 13.75 4.19
C LEU A 66 -10.67 14.90 4.23
N LEU A 67 -10.80 15.89 3.34
CA LEU A 67 -9.89 17.03 3.25
C LEU A 67 -10.35 18.25 4.04
N ASN A 68 -11.58 18.28 4.56
CA ASN A 68 -12.09 19.39 5.37
C ASN A 68 -11.13 19.73 6.52
N GLY A 69 -10.76 21.00 6.62
CA GLY A 69 -9.84 21.52 7.64
C GLY A 69 -8.37 21.16 7.40
N THR A 70 -8.06 20.54 6.25
CA THR A 70 -6.69 20.24 5.83
C THR A 70 -6.21 21.26 4.80
N PRO A 71 -4.88 21.45 4.65
CA PRO A 71 -4.33 22.32 3.61
C PRO A 71 -4.71 21.94 2.16
N ALA A 72 -5.20 20.73 1.91
CA ALA A 72 -5.61 20.28 0.58
C ALA A 72 -7.08 20.55 0.24
N GLU A 73 -7.87 21.11 1.17
CA GLU A 73 -9.26 21.50 0.89
C GLU A 73 -9.35 22.53 -0.25
N ALA A 74 -8.53 23.59 -0.16
CA ALA A 74 -8.45 24.61 -1.21
C ALA A 74 -7.92 24.04 -2.54
N TRP A 75 -6.99 23.08 -2.48
CA TRP A 75 -6.46 22.41 -3.65
C TRP A 75 -7.54 21.60 -4.38
N LEU A 76 -8.38 20.86 -3.64
CA LEU A 76 -9.50 20.11 -4.24
C LEU A 76 -10.46 21.06 -4.97
N GLY A 77 -10.82 22.18 -4.34
CA GLY A 77 -11.66 23.19 -4.98
C GLY A 77 -11.02 23.79 -6.25
N ALA A 78 -9.71 24.00 -6.25
CA ALA A 78 -8.98 24.48 -7.43
C ALA A 78 -8.96 23.45 -8.57
N VAL A 79 -8.81 22.15 -8.27
CA VAL A 79 -8.94 21.08 -9.27
C VAL A 79 -10.36 21.04 -9.86
N GLN A 80 -11.39 21.14 -9.02
CA GLN A 80 -12.79 21.10 -9.46
C GLN A 80 -13.16 22.28 -10.37
N ARG A 81 -12.56 23.46 -10.16
CA ARG A 81 -12.73 24.62 -11.03
C ARG A 81 -11.89 24.59 -12.31
N GLY A 82 -10.94 23.65 -12.39
CA GLY A 82 -9.99 23.57 -13.50
C GLY A 82 -8.78 24.51 -13.38
N ASP A 83 -8.58 25.14 -12.22
CA ASP A 83 -7.44 26.04 -11.96
C ASP A 83 -6.11 25.27 -11.83
N VAL A 84 -6.19 23.97 -11.51
CA VAL A 84 -5.04 23.07 -11.37
C VAL A 84 -5.12 22.00 -12.45
N SER A 85 -4.11 21.95 -13.32
CA SER A 85 -4.02 20.89 -14.32
C SER A 85 -3.76 19.54 -13.67
N PRO A 86 -4.54 18.47 -14.01
CA PRO A 86 -4.31 17.13 -13.50
C PRO A 86 -3.02 16.48 -14.02
N GLY A 87 -2.40 17.07 -15.05
CA GLY A 87 -1.16 16.62 -15.67
C GLY A 87 -1.31 15.36 -16.53
N SER A 88 -0.17 14.78 -16.91
CA SER A 88 -0.10 13.60 -17.81
C SER A 88 -0.15 12.25 -17.08
N ILE A 89 0.12 12.22 -15.77
CA ILE A 89 0.00 11.01 -14.94
C ILE A 89 -1.48 10.79 -14.64
N PRO A 90 -2.00 9.54 -14.74
CA PRO A 90 -3.41 9.26 -14.48
C PRO A 90 -3.90 9.85 -13.16
N LEU A 91 -4.99 10.62 -13.22
CA LEU A 91 -5.54 11.35 -12.07
C LEU A 91 -5.79 10.42 -10.88
N GLY A 92 -6.32 9.22 -11.11
CA GLY A 92 -6.54 8.22 -10.05
C GLY A 92 -5.27 7.84 -9.28
N GLN A 93 -4.09 7.83 -9.92
CA GLN A 93 -2.83 7.56 -9.23
C GLN A 93 -2.47 8.72 -8.28
N ASN A 94 -2.65 9.96 -8.73
CA ASN A 94 -2.40 11.14 -7.91
C ASN A 94 -3.42 11.26 -6.77
N LEU A 95 -4.71 11.00 -7.04
CA LEU A 95 -5.75 10.98 -6.02
C LEU A 95 -5.50 9.88 -4.98
N SER A 96 -5.05 8.68 -5.38
CA SER A 96 -4.66 7.63 -4.43
C SER A 96 -3.52 8.05 -3.49
N ASN A 97 -2.57 8.88 -3.97
CA ASN A 97 -1.51 9.43 -3.14
C ASN A 97 -2.01 10.45 -2.10
N LEU A 98 -3.04 11.24 -2.42
CA LEU A 98 -3.65 12.15 -1.45
C LEU A 98 -4.58 11.40 -0.50
N LEU A 99 -5.40 10.49 -1.03
CA LEU A 99 -6.40 9.74 -0.28
C LEU A 99 -5.78 8.93 0.86
N ARG A 100 -4.63 8.27 0.62
CA ARG A 100 -3.93 7.53 1.67
C ARG A 100 -3.47 8.40 2.84
N LEU A 101 -3.03 9.63 2.55
CA LEU A 101 -2.61 10.60 3.56
C LEU A 101 -3.83 11.13 4.33
N ALA A 102 -4.91 11.45 3.63
CA ALA A 102 -6.14 11.96 4.22
C ALA A 102 -6.83 10.92 5.12
N LEU A 103 -6.91 9.67 4.69
CA LEU A 103 -7.45 8.56 5.49
C LEU A 103 -6.65 8.37 6.79
N LEU A 104 -5.31 8.30 6.69
CA LEU A 104 -4.47 8.19 7.89
C LEU A 104 -4.58 9.41 8.80
N TYR A 105 -4.66 10.62 8.24
CA TYR A 105 -4.79 11.82 9.05
C TYR A 105 -6.12 11.83 9.82
N LYS A 106 -7.22 11.45 9.15
CA LYS A 106 -8.56 11.46 9.72
C LYS A 106 -8.78 10.35 10.74
N TYR A 107 -8.26 9.15 10.47
CA TYR A 107 -8.61 7.94 11.22
C TYR A 107 -7.44 7.27 11.95
N GLY A 108 -6.20 7.56 11.56
CA GLY A 108 -5.02 6.83 12.02
C GLY A 108 -4.98 5.38 11.51
N GLY A 109 -4.14 4.56 12.13
CA GLY A 109 -4.02 3.14 11.84
C GLY A 109 -3.00 2.85 10.73
N VAL A 110 -3.31 1.89 9.87
CA VAL A 110 -2.42 1.39 8.82
C VAL A 110 -3.02 1.65 7.45
N TYR A 111 -2.25 2.30 6.58
CA TYR A 111 -2.51 2.30 5.15
C TYR A 111 -1.66 1.25 4.44
N LEU A 112 -2.30 0.55 3.51
CA LEU A 112 -1.68 -0.40 2.59
C LEU A 112 -2.19 -0.14 1.17
N ASP A 113 -1.28 -0.13 0.19
CA ASP A 113 -1.65 -0.33 -1.20
C ASP A 113 -2.24 -1.74 -1.36
N ALA A 114 -3.18 -1.91 -2.31
CA ALA A 114 -3.92 -3.16 -2.51
C ALA A 114 -3.08 -4.31 -3.11
N ASP A 115 -1.78 -4.06 -3.29
CA ASP A 115 -0.77 -4.99 -3.82
C ASP A 115 0.36 -5.21 -2.81
N VAL A 116 0.11 -5.03 -1.51
CA VAL A 116 1.03 -5.36 -0.42
C VAL A 116 0.58 -6.65 0.26
N VAL A 117 1.36 -7.72 0.09
CA VAL A 117 1.15 -8.97 0.82
C VAL A 117 1.65 -8.82 2.25
N VAL A 118 0.80 -9.10 3.24
CA VAL A 118 1.13 -9.01 4.67
C VAL A 118 1.65 -10.36 5.14
N LEU A 119 2.84 -10.38 5.74
CA LEU A 119 3.53 -11.62 6.14
C LEU A 119 3.62 -11.79 7.66
N ARG A 120 3.57 -10.69 8.42
CA ARG A 120 3.56 -10.70 9.89
C ARG A 120 2.80 -9.49 10.44
N PRO A 121 2.39 -9.53 11.72
CA PRO A 121 1.63 -8.45 12.33
C PRO A 121 2.41 -7.13 12.38
N PHE A 122 1.68 -6.01 12.22
CA PHE A 122 2.20 -4.64 12.37
C PHE A 122 1.97 -4.07 13.77
N SER A 123 1.64 -4.90 14.78
CA SER A 123 1.31 -4.46 16.14
C SER A 123 2.41 -3.63 16.80
N ASP A 124 3.66 -3.88 16.42
CA ASP A 124 4.83 -3.23 17.01
C ASP A 124 5.25 -1.96 16.25
N LEU A 125 4.46 -1.56 15.24
CA LEU A 125 4.72 -0.38 14.43
C LEU A 125 3.85 0.78 14.86
N ARG A 126 4.47 1.96 14.98
CA ARG A 126 3.80 3.23 15.25
C ARG A 126 4.56 4.35 14.58
N ASN A 127 3.83 5.29 13.97
CA ASN A 127 4.40 6.43 13.24
C ASN A 127 5.55 6.02 12.31
N ALA A 128 5.31 4.96 11.51
CA ALA A 128 6.29 4.26 10.73
C ALA A 128 6.03 4.34 9.21
N ILE A 129 7.12 4.39 8.45
CA ILE A 129 7.12 4.33 6.98
C ILE A 129 8.34 3.55 6.48
N GLY A 130 8.20 2.82 5.39
CA GLY A 130 9.30 2.05 4.82
C GLY A 130 10.20 2.86 3.88
N ALA A 131 11.50 2.65 3.98
CA ALA A 131 12.46 3.06 2.95
C ALA A 131 12.42 2.08 1.77
N GLN A 132 12.16 2.57 0.57
CA GLN A 132 12.29 1.79 -0.65
C GLN A 132 13.76 1.63 -1.09
N ALA A 133 14.61 2.62 -0.83
CA ALA A 133 16.02 2.58 -1.21
C ALA A 133 16.89 3.26 -0.15
N VAL A 134 18.11 2.76 0.00
CA VAL A 134 19.14 3.26 0.92
C VAL A 134 20.43 3.57 0.16
N ASP A 135 21.20 4.49 0.70
CA ASP A 135 22.56 4.76 0.25
C ASP A 135 23.47 3.62 0.76
N ALA A 136 24.19 2.98 -0.16
CA ALA A 136 25.01 1.82 0.18
C ALA A 136 26.22 2.16 1.07
N SER A 137 26.65 3.42 1.08
CA SER A 137 27.80 3.88 1.85
C SER A 137 27.42 4.34 3.26
N THR A 138 26.30 5.06 3.41
CA THR A 138 25.88 5.60 4.72
C THR A 138 24.84 4.73 5.43
N GLY A 139 24.12 3.87 4.70
CA GLY A 139 22.96 3.15 5.21
C GLY A 139 21.72 4.03 5.39
N ASP A 140 21.80 5.33 5.09
CA ASP A 140 20.66 6.23 5.18
C ASP A 140 19.65 5.96 4.06
N TRP A 141 18.37 6.16 4.33
CA TRP A 141 17.36 6.07 3.31
C TRP A 141 17.51 7.21 2.28
N MET A 142 17.46 6.85 1.00
CA MET A 142 17.39 7.80 -0.12
C MET A 142 15.96 8.01 -0.60
N ARG A 143 15.11 7.01 -0.37
CA ARG A 143 13.73 6.99 -0.84
C ARG A 143 12.82 6.34 0.17
N LEU A 144 11.82 7.08 0.62
CA LEU A 144 10.65 6.52 1.29
C LEU A 144 9.56 6.21 0.28
N ASN A 145 8.69 5.26 0.61
CA ASN A 145 7.54 4.91 -0.19
C ASN A 145 6.29 4.86 0.71
N ASN A 146 5.19 5.37 0.16
CA ASN A 146 3.92 5.54 0.85
C ASN A 146 2.91 4.41 0.54
N ALA A 147 3.38 3.24 0.09
CA ALA A 147 2.57 2.04 -0.08
C ALA A 147 2.23 1.36 1.25
N VAL A 148 3.07 1.54 2.27
CA VAL A 148 2.80 1.10 3.65
C VAL A 148 3.12 2.23 4.60
N MET A 149 2.13 2.65 5.40
CA MET A 149 2.28 3.73 6.36
C MET A 149 1.47 3.42 7.61
N VAL A 150 2.07 3.56 8.79
CA VAL A 150 1.43 3.34 10.08
C VAL A 150 1.50 4.63 10.86
N PHE A 151 0.38 5.26 11.21
CA PHE A 151 0.39 6.54 11.90
C PHE A 151 -0.74 6.68 12.89
N ASP A 152 -0.48 7.41 13.96
CA ASP A 152 -1.52 7.88 14.85
C ASP A 152 -2.46 8.84 14.12
N ARG A 153 -3.72 8.84 14.55
CA ARG A 153 -4.73 9.79 14.06
C ARG A 153 -4.25 11.23 14.32
N GLY A 154 -4.36 12.08 13.31
CA GLY A 154 -4.01 13.50 13.42
C GLY A 154 -2.52 13.80 13.50
N HIS A 155 -1.63 12.81 13.27
CA HIS A 155 -0.19 13.02 13.39
C HIS A 155 0.30 14.22 12.55
N PRO A 156 1.06 15.19 13.11
CA PRO A 156 1.34 16.45 12.39
C PRO A 156 2.17 16.26 11.11
N LEU A 157 2.99 15.21 11.03
CA LEU A 157 3.71 14.86 9.79
C LEU A 157 2.75 14.52 8.63
N LEU A 158 1.60 13.89 8.90
CA LEU A 158 0.60 13.63 7.86
C LEU A 158 0.03 14.94 7.31
N ARG A 159 -0.23 15.91 8.18
CA ARG A 159 -0.67 17.25 7.78
C ARG A 159 0.38 17.97 6.91
N GLU A 160 1.66 17.80 7.22
CA GLU A 160 2.78 18.31 6.41
C GLU A 160 2.87 17.61 5.04
N PHE A 161 2.61 16.30 4.97
CA PHE A 161 2.53 15.59 3.69
C PHE A 161 1.37 16.12 2.84
N ILE A 162 0.18 16.29 3.44
CA ILE A 162 -1.00 16.86 2.76
C ILE A 162 -0.72 18.29 2.28
N ALA A 163 -0.06 19.11 3.10
CA ALA A 163 0.35 20.46 2.73
C ALA A 163 1.33 20.49 1.55
N GLU A 164 2.36 19.63 1.56
CA GLU A 164 3.29 19.53 0.44
C GLU A 164 2.59 19.05 -0.83
N PHE A 165 1.62 18.13 -0.71
CA PHE A 165 0.83 17.67 -1.86
C PHE A 165 0.09 18.83 -2.49
N ALA A 166 -0.68 19.57 -1.69
CA ALA A 166 -1.47 20.71 -2.16
C ALA A 166 -0.60 21.82 -2.76
N ALA A 167 0.50 22.17 -2.09
CA ALA A 167 1.34 23.30 -2.47
C ALA A 167 2.25 23.02 -3.68
N LYS A 168 2.63 21.75 -3.90
CA LYS A 168 3.60 21.37 -4.93
C LYS A 168 3.08 20.30 -5.87
N PHE A 169 1.77 20.16 -5.98
CA PHE A 169 1.16 19.20 -6.89
C PHE A 169 1.74 19.37 -8.29
N ASP A 170 2.28 18.29 -8.85
CA ASP A 170 2.72 18.24 -10.24
C ASP A 170 2.20 16.93 -10.83
N GLY A 171 1.06 17.02 -11.50
CA GLY A 171 0.41 15.87 -12.13
C GLY A 171 1.18 15.30 -13.32
N SER A 172 2.27 15.94 -13.77
CA SER A 172 3.04 15.52 -14.94
C SER A 172 4.33 14.78 -14.59
N LYS A 173 4.68 14.70 -13.29
CA LYS A 173 5.91 14.03 -12.82
C LYS A 173 5.59 12.79 -12.00
N TRP A 174 5.94 11.62 -12.54
CA TRP A 174 5.73 10.37 -11.83
C TRP A 174 6.45 10.33 -10.47
N GLY A 175 5.75 9.85 -9.45
CA GLY A 175 6.27 9.74 -8.08
C GLY A 175 6.36 11.07 -7.32
N HIS A 176 6.28 12.22 -8.00
CA HIS A 176 6.46 13.55 -7.39
C HIS A 176 5.51 13.80 -6.22
N ASN A 177 4.25 13.36 -6.37
CA ASN A 177 3.17 13.51 -5.39
C ASN A 177 3.06 12.32 -4.41
N GLY A 178 3.93 11.31 -4.54
CA GLY A 178 3.92 10.09 -3.73
C GLY A 178 5.27 9.85 -3.06
N PRO A 179 6.06 8.84 -3.47
CA PRO A 179 7.36 8.53 -2.86
C PRO A 179 8.32 9.73 -2.73
N TYR A 180 8.37 10.61 -3.74
CA TYR A 180 9.23 11.81 -3.69
C TYR A 180 8.73 12.83 -2.67
N LEU A 181 7.41 12.99 -2.56
CA LEU A 181 6.78 13.88 -1.58
C LEU A 181 7.11 13.45 -0.16
N VAL A 182 6.81 12.19 0.20
CA VAL A 182 7.03 11.72 1.57
C VAL A 182 8.50 11.74 1.94
N SER A 183 9.40 11.46 0.99
CA SER A 183 10.85 11.58 1.19
C SER A 183 11.29 13.01 1.50
N ARG A 184 10.87 13.99 0.67
CA ARG A 184 11.24 15.41 0.86
C ARG A 184 10.74 15.94 2.21
N VAL A 185 9.50 15.63 2.56
CA VAL A 185 8.89 16.13 3.80
C VAL A 185 9.50 15.44 5.02
N ALA A 186 9.73 14.13 4.99
CA ALA A 186 10.39 13.40 6.08
C ALA A 186 11.84 13.87 6.31
N ALA A 187 12.59 14.17 5.24
CA ALA A 187 13.94 14.72 5.35
C ALA A 187 13.95 16.11 6.02
N ARG A 188 12.93 16.95 5.73
CA ARG A 188 12.74 18.23 6.42
C ARG A 188 12.27 18.02 7.86
N TRP A 189 11.41 17.03 8.08
CA TRP A 189 10.89 16.67 9.40
C TRP A 189 12.01 16.31 10.36
N ARG A 190 12.90 15.38 9.96
CA ARG A 190 14.06 14.94 10.76
C ARG A 190 15.07 16.04 11.09
N ARG A 191 15.22 17.04 10.22
CA ARG A 191 16.18 18.14 10.42
C ARG A 191 15.67 19.24 11.35
N ARG A 192 14.36 19.33 11.58
CA ARG A 192 13.78 20.36 12.44
C ARG A 192 13.87 19.91 13.89
N ARG A 193 14.35 20.77 14.78
CA ARG A 193 14.22 20.57 16.22
C ARG A 193 12.74 20.65 16.59
N ARG A 194 12.20 19.58 17.18
CA ARG A 194 10.84 19.46 17.68
C ARG A 194 10.89 18.85 19.08
N PRO A 195 9.87 19.09 19.93
CA PRO A 195 9.69 18.27 21.13
C PRO A 195 9.67 16.79 20.74
N GLU A 196 10.30 15.92 21.54
CA GLU A 196 10.46 14.49 21.23
C GLU A 196 9.11 13.79 20.99
N ALA A 197 8.07 14.20 21.74
CA ALA A 197 6.70 13.74 21.58
C ALA A 197 6.06 14.06 20.22
N GLU A 198 6.60 15.05 19.48
CA GLU A 198 6.15 15.44 18.14
C GLU A 198 7.17 15.08 17.06
N ALA A 199 8.30 14.44 17.38
CA ALA A 199 9.35 14.10 16.43
C ALA A 199 9.28 12.64 15.93
N ASP A 200 8.35 11.86 16.48
CA ASP A 200 8.25 10.41 16.28
C ASP A 200 8.00 10.03 14.80
N LEU A 201 9.05 9.56 14.14
CA LEU A 201 8.98 8.94 12.82
C LEU A 201 10.00 7.81 12.74
N THR A 202 9.48 6.58 12.76
CA THR A 202 10.29 5.39 12.51
C THR A 202 10.39 5.16 11.00
N VAL A 203 11.62 5.12 10.47
CA VAL A 203 11.86 4.68 9.09
C VAL A 203 12.39 3.26 9.12
N LEU A 204 11.63 2.34 8.55
CA LEU A 204 11.99 0.94 8.46
C LEU A 204 12.88 0.69 7.24
N PRO A 205 13.83 -0.27 7.31
CA PRO A 205 14.71 -0.58 6.19
C PRO A 205 13.93 -1.21 5.02
N PRO A 206 14.52 -1.25 3.80
CA PRO A 206 13.88 -1.88 2.64
C PRO A 206 13.39 -3.30 2.89
N ALA A 207 14.15 -4.11 3.63
CA ALA A 207 13.76 -5.47 3.98
C ALA A 207 12.38 -5.58 4.66
N ALA A 208 11.89 -4.52 5.31
CA ALA A 208 10.60 -4.53 6.00
C ALA A 208 9.40 -4.68 5.03
N PHE A 209 9.41 -3.99 3.89
CA PHE A 209 8.26 -3.92 2.96
C PHE A 209 8.63 -4.00 1.48
N TYR A 210 9.90 -3.75 1.15
CA TYR A 210 10.46 -3.68 -0.19
C TYR A 210 11.69 -4.60 -0.33
N PRO A 211 11.59 -5.90 0.03
CA PRO A 211 12.74 -6.83 -0.02
C PRO A 211 13.21 -7.16 -1.45
N VAL A 212 12.49 -6.66 -2.46
CA VAL A 212 12.82 -6.75 -3.88
C VAL A 212 12.40 -5.45 -4.58
N ASP A 213 13.33 -4.86 -5.34
CA ASP A 213 13.06 -3.70 -6.16
C ASP A 213 12.03 -3.98 -7.25
N TRP A 214 11.28 -2.94 -7.62
CA TRP A 214 10.28 -2.97 -8.69
C TRP A 214 10.81 -3.54 -10.02
N ASN A 215 12.08 -3.31 -10.35
CA ASN A 215 12.69 -3.81 -11.59
C ASN A 215 13.08 -5.30 -11.55
N LYS A 216 13.07 -5.93 -10.37
CA LYS A 216 13.39 -7.34 -10.15
C LYS A 216 12.18 -8.18 -9.74
N ILE A 217 11.03 -7.54 -9.52
CA ILE A 217 9.85 -8.22 -9.00
C ILE A 217 9.37 -9.36 -9.89
N GLY A 218 9.53 -9.23 -11.21
CA GLY A 218 9.04 -10.24 -12.16
C GLY A 218 9.66 -11.62 -11.95
N GLY A 219 10.91 -11.71 -11.49
CA GLY A 219 11.56 -12.99 -11.19
C GLY A 219 10.90 -13.78 -10.05
N LEU A 220 10.08 -13.14 -9.22
CA LEU A 220 9.39 -13.80 -8.10
C LEU A 220 8.04 -14.42 -8.53
N PHE A 221 7.57 -14.12 -9.74
CA PHE A 221 6.32 -14.66 -10.30
C PHE A 221 6.53 -15.95 -11.10
N VAL A 222 7.79 -16.32 -11.38
CA VAL A 222 8.15 -17.47 -12.23
C VAL A 222 8.42 -18.72 -11.39
N ALA A 223 7.92 -19.87 -11.82
CA ALA A 223 8.13 -21.17 -11.21
C ALA A 223 9.54 -21.70 -11.49
N PRO A 224 10.10 -22.48 -10.55
CA PRO A 224 11.42 -23.08 -10.76
C PRO A 224 11.36 -24.17 -11.82
N LYS A 225 12.28 -24.13 -12.79
CA LYS A 225 12.37 -25.13 -13.88
C LYS A 225 13.26 -26.34 -13.54
N ASP A 226 14.06 -26.22 -12.50
CA ASP A 226 15.02 -27.25 -12.09
C ASP A 226 15.26 -27.25 -10.56
N ARG A 227 16.05 -28.22 -10.09
CA ARG A 227 16.38 -28.39 -8.66
C ARG A 227 17.13 -27.19 -8.07
N LYS A 228 17.87 -26.42 -8.89
CA LYS A 228 18.61 -25.22 -8.43
C LYS A 228 17.63 -24.06 -8.24
N GLY A 229 16.72 -23.85 -9.19
CA GLY A 229 15.61 -22.91 -9.08
C GLY A 229 14.76 -23.21 -7.84
N GLU A 230 14.43 -24.47 -7.59
CA GLU A 230 13.65 -24.89 -6.41
C GLU A 230 14.33 -24.48 -5.10
N ARG A 231 15.66 -24.72 -4.99
CA ARG A 231 16.44 -24.27 -3.83
C ARG A 231 16.47 -22.75 -3.70
N TRP A 232 16.58 -22.03 -4.81
CA TRP A 232 16.57 -20.57 -4.82
C TRP A 232 15.21 -20.01 -4.36
N VAL A 233 14.10 -20.55 -4.89
CA VAL A 233 12.74 -20.15 -4.49
C VAL A 233 12.55 -20.38 -2.99
N LYS A 234 12.89 -21.57 -2.50
CA LYS A 234 12.77 -21.91 -1.07
C LYS A 234 13.57 -20.92 -0.20
N ALA A 235 14.84 -20.69 -0.53
CA ALA A 235 15.69 -19.77 0.21
C ALA A 235 15.16 -18.32 0.16
N LYS A 236 14.62 -17.88 -0.98
CA LYS A 236 14.08 -16.53 -1.13
C LYS A 236 12.79 -16.35 -0.32
N VAL A 237 11.91 -17.36 -0.28
CA VAL A 237 10.71 -17.37 0.56
C VAL A 237 11.08 -17.30 2.04
N GLU A 238 12.02 -18.14 2.49
CA GLU A 238 12.50 -18.16 3.88
C GLU A 238 13.11 -16.82 4.30
N SER A 239 13.96 -16.23 3.44
CA SER A 239 14.56 -14.92 3.68
C SER A 239 13.51 -13.81 3.79
N ILE A 240 12.54 -13.74 2.87
CA ILE A 240 11.48 -12.73 2.92
C ILE A 240 10.64 -12.90 4.20
N LYS A 241 10.23 -14.12 4.55
CA LYS A 241 9.43 -14.36 5.75
C LYS A 241 10.18 -14.04 7.05
N GLY A 242 11.49 -14.25 7.09
CA GLY A 242 12.32 -14.00 8.26
C GLY A 242 12.47 -12.51 8.59
N GLU A 243 12.51 -11.64 7.57
CA GLU A 243 12.88 -10.23 7.74
C GLU A 243 11.72 -9.26 7.48
N SER A 244 10.75 -9.62 6.64
CA SER A 244 9.75 -8.69 6.12
C SER A 244 8.46 -8.68 6.94
N PHE A 245 7.93 -7.48 7.15
CA PHE A 245 6.54 -7.26 7.56
C PHE A 245 5.56 -7.58 6.43
N GLY A 246 5.94 -7.24 5.20
CA GLY A 246 5.20 -7.56 3.99
C GLY A 246 6.06 -7.42 2.75
N ILE A 247 5.49 -7.69 1.59
CA ILE A 247 6.13 -7.48 0.29
C ILE A 247 5.20 -6.70 -0.64
N HIS A 248 5.69 -5.58 -1.17
CA HIS A 248 5.02 -4.83 -2.21
C HIS A 248 5.20 -5.53 -3.56
N LEU A 249 4.09 -5.83 -4.25
CA LEU A 249 4.09 -6.55 -5.52
C LEU A 249 4.32 -5.64 -6.72
N TRP A 250 4.34 -4.32 -6.53
CA TRP A 250 4.55 -3.34 -7.60
C TRP A 250 3.59 -3.55 -8.79
N ASN A 251 2.27 -3.53 -8.57
CA ASN A 251 1.27 -3.92 -9.58
C ASN A 251 1.38 -3.14 -10.91
N ARG A 252 1.99 -1.94 -10.93
CA ARG A 252 2.33 -1.26 -12.19
C ARG A 252 3.21 -2.14 -13.10
N GLU A 253 4.19 -2.82 -12.50
CA GLU A 253 5.17 -3.68 -13.17
C GLU A 253 4.70 -5.14 -13.26
N SER A 254 3.96 -5.62 -12.25
CA SER A 254 3.65 -7.05 -12.12
C SER A 254 2.23 -7.45 -12.52
N ARG A 255 1.30 -6.52 -12.75
CA ARG A 255 -0.13 -6.87 -13.01
C ARG A 255 -0.35 -7.80 -14.20
N SER A 256 0.51 -7.76 -15.21
CA SER A 256 0.41 -8.59 -16.41
C SER A 256 1.16 -9.91 -16.30
N LEU A 257 1.91 -10.13 -15.22
CA LEU A 257 2.63 -11.37 -14.99
C LEU A 257 1.67 -12.39 -14.40
N GLU A 258 1.64 -13.59 -14.95
CA GLU A 258 0.97 -14.71 -14.31
C GLU A 258 1.72 -15.11 -13.04
N MET A 259 0.98 -15.47 -11.99
CA MET A 259 1.58 -16.01 -10.77
C MET A 259 1.70 -17.51 -10.92
N GLU A 260 2.84 -17.97 -11.43
CA GLU A 260 3.05 -19.40 -11.69
C GLU A 260 3.05 -20.20 -10.37
N GLU A 261 2.49 -21.40 -10.41
CA GLU A 261 2.43 -22.29 -9.25
C GLU A 261 3.85 -22.63 -8.77
N GLY A 262 4.07 -22.53 -7.47
CA GLY A 262 5.37 -22.80 -6.87
C GLY A 262 6.40 -21.67 -7.02
N SER A 263 6.06 -20.54 -7.67
CA SER A 263 6.86 -19.30 -7.64
C SER A 263 7.01 -18.73 -6.22
N VAL A 264 7.90 -17.74 -6.02
CA VAL A 264 8.10 -17.11 -4.70
C VAL A 264 6.81 -16.43 -4.23
N ILE A 265 6.17 -15.62 -5.08
CA ILE A 265 4.90 -14.96 -4.72
C ILE A 265 3.80 -16.00 -4.51
N GLY A 266 3.73 -17.01 -5.38
CA GLY A 266 2.76 -18.11 -5.25
C GLY A 266 2.85 -18.79 -3.88
N ARG A 267 4.06 -19.14 -3.43
CA ARG A 267 4.26 -19.75 -2.10
C ARG A 267 3.88 -18.81 -0.95
N LEU A 268 4.30 -17.55 -1.00
CA LEU A 268 3.98 -16.56 0.05
C LEU A 268 2.47 -16.36 0.22
N LEU A 269 1.72 -16.31 -0.89
CA LEU A 269 0.26 -16.16 -0.86
C LEU A 269 -0.45 -17.45 -0.47
N SER A 270 0.00 -18.62 -0.95
CA SER A 270 -0.57 -19.91 -0.55
C SER A 270 -0.43 -20.17 0.96
N ASP A 271 0.68 -19.78 1.56
CA ASP A 271 0.89 -19.90 3.02
C ASP A 271 -0.01 -18.96 3.85
N SER A 272 -0.54 -17.92 3.21
CA SER A 272 -1.37 -16.88 3.82
C SER A 272 -2.87 -17.06 3.55
N CYS A 273 -3.21 -18.08 2.78
CA CYS A 273 -4.53 -18.31 2.23
C CYS A 273 -5.51 -18.84 3.28
N LEU A 274 -6.65 -18.15 3.42
CA LEU A 274 -7.75 -18.48 4.32
C LEU A 274 -8.82 -19.34 3.64
N PHE A 275 -8.82 -19.38 2.30
CA PHE A 275 -9.87 -20.01 1.49
C PHE A 275 -9.33 -21.13 0.56
N CYS A 276 -8.13 -21.65 0.80
CA CYS A 276 -7.42 -22.54 -0.13
C CYS A 276 -8.12 -23.86 -0.47
N ASN A 277 -9.02 -24.33 0.39
CA ASN A 277 -9.82 -25.55 0.14
C ASN A 277 -11.24 -25.23 -0.35
N SER A 278 -11.50 -24.00 -0.78
CA SER A 278 -12.81 -23.54 -1.20
C SER A 278 -12.81 -23.09 -2.66
N SER A 279 -13.79 -23.58 -3.42
CA SER A 279 -14.08 -23.11 -4.79
C SER A 279 -14.64 -21.68 -4.84
N MET A 280 -14.77 -20.98 -3.69
CA MET A 280 -15.41 -19.67 -3.58
C MET A 280 -14.85 -18.60 -4.50
N PHE A 281 -13.56 -18.66 -4.83
CA PHE A 281 -12.91 -17.67 -5.68
C PHE A 281 -12.56 -18.17 -7.09
N ALA A 282 -12.94 -19.40 -7.47
CA ALA A 282 -12.69 -19.94 -8.81
C ALA A 282 -13.40 -19.13 -9.92
N LYS A 283 -14.48 -18.40 -9.58
CA LYS A 283 -15.20 -17.52 -10.49
C LYS A 283 -14.53 -16.15 -10.75
N TYR A 284 -13.41 -15.88 -10.07
CA TYR A 284 -12.65 -14.62 -10.19
C TYR A 284 -11.22 -14.83 -10.71
N GLU A 285 -10.96 -16.01 -11.30
CA GLU A 285 -9.76 -16.32 -12.07
C GLU A 285 -9.74 -15.59 -13.42
#